data_AF-A0A7J7NX01-F1
#
_entry.id   AF-A0A7J7NX01-F1
#
_cell.length_a   1.000
_cell.length_b   1.000
_cell.length_c   1.000
_cell.angle_alpha   90.00
_cell.angle_beta   90.00
_cell.angle_gamma   90.00
#
_symmetry.space_group_name_H-M   'P 1'
#
loop_
_entity.id
_entity.type
_entity.pdbx_description
1 polymer ?
#
loop_
_entity_poly.entity_id
_entity_poly.type
_entity_poly.pdbx_seq_one_letter_code
_entity_poly.pdbx_strand_id
1 'polypeptide(L)'
;MFDRSADLRVESIVIGISHRGKLNVLGNVVRKPFSQIFSEFTGGTKPVNDVGLYMGTVYETLHLSALPNYTTGGTIHIVVNNQVAFTTDPQAGRSSQYCTDVAKALNAPIFHQISRVRNTGVKPEILNTVGKAITTLPDTFKPHRAVKKIFELRRQMIETEEGIDWAIAEALAFATLPMEGNHVRLSGQDVERGTFSHRHFVLHNQETGEKYCPQDNILLNQNEEMFTVNNGSLSEFGVLGFELGYSMENPNSLVIWEAQFSDFANGAQVIFDQFLSSGESKWLRQTGLVVLLPHGYDGQGPEHSSAQMEYFLQISDDNPFVIPEMAPTLRKQIQECNWQVVNVTTPANYFHVLRCQIHRVKQLCPFPYDLIQRELKRYSNAEVTWCQEEPMNMGAYSYIAPRLGTVMKTLVRGTVEDVKYVGRAPSAATATSFYQVHVKGQTEPVEKALQLETINNPF
;
A
#
# COMPACT_ATOMS: atom_id res chain seq x y z
N MET A 1 27.60 23.51 8.89
CA MET A 1 27.17 22.19 8.39
C MET A 1 27.26 22.21 6.87
N PHE A 2 26.30 22.85 6.18
CA PHE A 2 26.24 22.97 4.72
C PHE A 2 27.58 23.29 4.05
N ASP A 3 28.31 24.29 4.54
CA ASP A 3 29.61 24.71 3.98
C ASP A 3 30.64 23.56 4.06
N ARG A 4 30.67 22.85 5.20
CA ARG A 4 31.53 21.68 5.40
C ARG A 4 31.08 20.46 4.61
N SER A 5 29.79 20.31 4.36
CA SER A 5 29.26 19.30 3.44
C SER A 5 29.69 19.59 2.00
N ALA A 6 29.70 20.87 1.58
CA ALA A 6 30.20 21.29 0.28
C ALA A 6 31.73 21.12 0.13
N ASP A 7 32.53 21.45 1.15
CA ASP A 7 33.97 21.13 1.19
C ASP A 7 34.24 19.64 0.90
N LEU A 8 33.38 18.78 1.47
CA LEU A 8 33.46 17.32 1.38
C LEU A 8 32.74 16.76 0.14
N ARG A 9 32.27 17.62 -0.77
CA ARG A 9 31.58 17.27 -2.03
C ARG A 9 30.29 16.47 -1.85
N VAL A 10 29.55 16.71 -0.77
CA VAL A 10 28.19 16.19 -0.59
C VAL A 10 27.25 16.89 -1.57
N GLU A 11 26.67 16.15 -2.51
CA GLU A 11 25.85 16.70 -3.60
C GLU A 11 24.40 17.00 -3.18
N SER A 12 23.87 16.28 -2.20
CA SER A 12 22.48 16.42 -1.72
C SER A 12 22.38 16.36 -0.19
N ILE A 13 21.42 17.10 0.38
CA ILE A 13 21.13 17.12 1.83
C ILE A 13 19.61 17.13 2.02
N VAL A 14 19.07 16.06 2.60
CA VAL A 14 17.66 15.94 2.99
C VAL A 14 17.50 16.42 4.44
N ILE A 15 16.42 17.17 4.72
CA ILE A 15 16.20 17.80 6.04
C ILE A 15 14.78 17.49 6.54
N GLY A 16 14.67 16.63 7.55
CA GLY A 16 13.49 16.56 8.40
C GLY A 16 13.55 17.61 9.51
N ILE A 17 12.54 18.45 9.65
CA ILE A 17 12.48 19.50 10.68
C ILE A 17 11.05 19.77 11.16
N SER A 18 10.88 19.88 12.48
CA SER A 18 9.62 20.25 13.13
C SER A 18 9.39 21.77 13.10
N HIS A 19 8.35 22.26 13.78
CA HIS A 19 8.01 23.69 13.84
C HIS A 19 9.12 24.60 14.40
N ARG A 20 9.98 24.12 15.31
CA ARG A 20 10.91 24.96 16.08
C ARG A 20 12.03 25.52 15.19
N GLY A 21 11.94 26.80 14.87
CA GLY A 21 12.91 27.50 14.01
C GLY A 21 12.71 27.28 12.50
N LYS A 22 11.67 26.54 12.08
CA LYS A 22 11.37 26.19 10.68
C LYS A 22 11.41 27.39 9.73
N LEU A 23 10.77 28.50 10.10
CA LEU A 23 10.75 29.74 9.30
C LEU A 23 12.12 30.42 9.20
N ASN A 24 12.95 30.36 10.25
CA ASN A 24 14.31 30.90 10.23
C ASN A 24 15.21 30.06 9.31
N VAL A 25 15.10 28.73 9.35
CA VAL A 25 15.81 27.83 8.42
C VAL A 25 15.34 28.08 6.98
N LEU A 26 14.03 28.19 6.74
CA LEU A 26 13.49 28.46 5.42
C LEU A 26 13.99 29.79 4.84
N GLY A 27 13.89 30.91 5.58
CA GLY A 27 14.31 32.22 5.08
C GLY A 27 15.83 32.41 5.00
N ASN A 28 16.58 32.03 6.04
CA ASN A 28 18.00 32.37 6.17
C ASN A 28 18.97 31.28 5.69
N VAL A 29 18.54 30.00 5.66
CA VAL A 29 19.38 28.88 5.18
C VAL A 29 18.95 28.42 3.79
N VAL A 30 17.68 28.02 3.63
CA VAL A 30 17.11 27.51 2.36
C VAL A 30 16.75 28.64 1.39
N ARG A 31 16.79 29.90 1.83
CA ARG A 31 16.54 31.12 1.03
C ARG A 31 15.14 31.19 0.39
N LYS A 32 14.12 30.59 1.00
CA LYS A 32 12.71 30.79 0.63
C LYS A 32 12.39 32.30 0.70
N PRO A 33 11.84 32.93 -0.36
CA PRO A 33 11.58 34.35 -0.39
C PRO A 33 10.71 34.83 0.79
N PHE A 34 11.16 35.87 1.49
CA PHE A 34 10.40 36.46 2.61
C PHE A 34 9.01 36.95 2.21
N SER A 35 8.78 37.34 0.95
CA SER A 35 7.45 37.68 0.43
C SER A 35 6.47 36.51 0.47
N GLN A 36 6.93 35.28 0.18
CA GLN A 36 6.11 34.07 0.35
C GLN A 36 5.84 33.82 1.84
N ILE A 37 6.90 33.82 2.66
CA ILE A 37 6.80 33.62 4.11
C ILE A 37 5.84 34.62 4.76
N PHE A 38 5.87 35.90 4.39
CA PHE A 38 4.95 36.91 4.93
C PHE A 38 3.53 36.79 4.39
N SER A 39 3.32 36.28 3.17
CA SER A 39 1.97 36.03 2.66
C SER A 39 1.20 35.01 3.52
N GLU A 40 1.90 34.01 4.06
CA GLU A 40 1.35 32.97 4.96
C GLU A 40 0.76 33.57 6.26
N PHE A 41 1.22 34.75 6.71
CA PHE A 41 0.69 35.43 7.90
C PHE A 41 -0.54 36.31 7.62
N THR A 42 -0.89 36.57 6.37
CA THR A 42 -2.01 37.47 6.03
C THR A 42 -3.39 36.80 6.12
N GLY A 43 -3.44 35.46 6.09
CA GLY A 43 -4.64 34.67 6.35
C GLY A 43 -4.77 34.32 7.84
N GLY A 44 -5.56 35.09 8.58
CA GLY A 44 -5.62 35.02 10.05
C GLY A 44 -6.14 33.69 10.62
N THR A 45 -5.22 32.86 11.11
CA THR A 45 -5.51 31.72 12.01
C THR A 45 -4.65 31.81 13.26
N LYS A 46 -5.15 31.31 14.40
CA LYS A 46 -4.38 31.27 15.66
C LYS A 46 -3.47 30.04 15.68
N PRO A 47 -2.27 30.12 16.31
CA PRO A 47 -1.41 28.95 16.47
C PRO A 47 -2.07 27.92 17.39
N VAL A 48 -2.27 26.70 16.87
CA VAL A 48 -2.35 25.50 17.70
C VAL A 48 -0.92 25.18 18.15
N ASN A 49 -0.73 24.90 19.44
CA ASN A 49 0.60 24.70 20.02
C ASN A 49 0.82 23.22 20.34
N ASP A 50 1.47 22.52 19.40
CA ASP A 50 1.76 21.09 19.54
C ASP A 50 3.13 20.78 20.18
N VAL A 51 3.21 19.59 20.76
CA VAL A 51 4.37 19.06 21.50
C VAL A 51 5.42 18.51 20.51
N GLY A 52 6.68 18.26 20.93
CA GLY A 52 7.69 17.72 20.02
C GLY A 52 8.99 17.15 20.63
N LEU A 53 9.65 16.28 19.85
CA LEU A 53 11.04 15.78 19.99
C LEU A 53 11.33 14.70 21.06
N TYR A 54 10.55 13.61 21.05
CA TYR A 54 11.09 12.26 21.33
C TYR A 54 10.45 11.25 20.36
N MET A 55 9.37 10.52 20.80
CA MET A 55 7.33 8.66 19.99
C MET A 55 7.53 7.38 19.02
N GLY A 56 7.70 6.15 19.53
CA GLY A 56 7.96 4.95 18.71
C GLY A 56 9.12 5.13 17.73
N THR A 57 8.78 5.20 16.44
CA THR A 57 9.35 5.93 15.30
C THR A 57 10.78 6.45 15.40
N VAL A 58 11.18 7.29 16.36
CA VAL A 58 12.59 7.75 16.43
C VAL A 58 13.52 6.61 16.87
N TYR A 59 13.08 5.74 17.79
CA TYR A 59 13.84 4.51 18.10
C TYR A 59 13.81 3.51 16.94
N GLU A 60 12.68 3.40 16.24
CA GLU A 60 12.53 2.54 15.06
C GLU A 60 13.46 3.00 13.91
N THR A 61 13.43 4.29 13.54
CA THR A 61 14.31 4.87 12.52
C THR A 61 15.80 4.76 12.90
N LEU A 62 16.14 4.95 14.18
CA LEU A 62 17.52 4.73 14.64
C LEU A 62 17.92 3.25 14.56
N HIS A 63 17.01 2.31 14.82
CA HIS A 63 17.25 0.88 14.62
C HIS A 63 17.47 0.53 13.14
N LEU A 64 16.71 1.13 12.21
CA LEU A 64 16.93 0.96 10.76
C LEU A 64 18.28 1.51 10.28
N SER A 65 18.86 2.51 10.97
CA SER A 65 20.00 3.30 10.45
C SER A 65 21.28 2.52 10.13
N ALA A 66 21.44 1.30 10.66
CA ALA A 66 22.58 0.41 10.42
C ALA A 66 22.19 -0.89 9.68
N LEU A 67 20.92 -1.07 9.31
CA LEU A 67 20.49 -2.27 8.57
C LEU A 67 20.85 -2.15 7.09
N PRO A 68 21.27 -3.25 6.44
CA PRO A 68 21.34 -3.32 4.98
C PRO A 68 20.00 -2.90 4.35
N ASN A 69 20.05 -2.25 3.19
CA ASN A 69 18.90 -1.78 2.43
C ASN A 69 18.03 -0.70 3.13
N TYR A 70 18.45 -0.19 4.30
CA TYR A 70 17.89 0.98 4.99
C TYR A 70 18.93 2.03 5.39
N THR A 71 20.21 1.65 5.57
CA THR A 71 21.25 2.58 6.00
C THR A 71 21.52 3.68 4.97
N THR A 72 21.66 4.92 5.45
CA THR A 72 21.98 6.12 4.67
C THR A 72 23.45 6.55 4.83
N GLY A 73 24.29 5.72 5.46
CA GLY A 73 25.63 6.10 5.92
C GLY A 73 25.66 6.90 7.23
N GLY A 74 24.49 7.16 7.82
CA GLY A 74 24.32 7.84 9.12
C GLY A 74 23.66 9.21 9.00
N THR A 75 22.99 9.64 10.08
CA THR A 75 22.16 10.86 10.11
C THR A 75 22.63 11.84 11.18
N ILE A 76 22.72 13.13 10.84
CA ILE A 76 23.08 14.20 11.79
C ILE A 76 21.82 14.70 12.49
N HIS A 77 21.58 14.24 13.72
CA HIS A 77 20.43 14.66 14.54
C HIS A 77 20.75 15.95 15.33
N ILE A 78 19.98 17.02 15.08
CA ILE A 78 20.10 18.31 15.78
C ILE A 78 18.88 18.51 16.68
N VAL A 79 19.06 18.41 18.00
CA VAL A 79 17.98 18.57 18.99
C VAL A 79 17.96 20.02 19.51
N VAL A 80 16.91 20.77 19.16
CA VAL A 80 16.72 22.16 19.62
C VAL A 80 16.13 22.18 21.03
N ASN A 81 16.97 21.85 22.02
CA ASN A 81 16.57 21.78 23.42
C ASN A 81 16.38 23.18 24.04
N ASN A 82 15.13 23.67 24.06
CA ASN A 82 14.75 24.92 24.73
C ASN A 82 14.24 24.71 26.18
N GLN A 83 14.47 23.53 26.77
CA GLN A 83 14.14 23.13 28.15
C GLN A 83 12.66 23.22 28.58
N VAL A 84 11.72 23.64 27.72
CA VAL A 84 10.29 23.79 28.05
C VAL A 84 9.41 23.32 26.89
N ALA A 85 8.41 22.49 27.17
CA ALA A 85 7.37 22.10 26.22
C ALA A 85 5.99 22.57 26.74
N PHE A 86 5.39 23.52 26.02
CA PHE A 86 4.13 24.18 26.37
C PHE A 86 4.09 24.68 27.83
N THR A 87 3.32 24.04 28.71
CA THR A 87 3.17 24.39 30.14
C THR A 87 3.63 23.28 31.10
N THR A 88 4.28 22.22 30.60
CA THR A 88 4.60 21.02 31.37
C THR A 88 6.02 21.07 31.94
N ASP A 89 6.18 20.76 33.23
CA ASP A 89 7.48 20.73 33.90
C ASP A 89 8.38 19.60 33.34
N PRO A 90 9.68 19.85 33.05
CA PRO A 90 10.62 18.85 32.56
C PRO A 90 10.82 17.60 33.43
N GLN A 91 10.47 17.65 34.72
CA GLN A 91 10.49 16.50 35.62
C GLN A 91 9.27 15.59 35.46
N ALA A 92 8.11 16.13 35.05
CA ALA A 92 6.85 15.40 34.97
C ALA A 92 6.56 14.78 33.58
N GLY A 93 7.29 15.18 32.54
CA GLY A 93 6.93 14.83 31.15
C GLY A 93 7.49 13.52 30.58
N ARG A 94 8.45 12.85 31.22
CA ARG A 94 9.39 11.95 30.51
C ARG A 94 9.68 10.60 31.17
N SER A 95 9.85 9.59 30.33
CA SER A 95 11.10 8.80 30.31
C SER A 95 11.93 9.15 29.05
N SER A 96 11.24 9.43 27.95
CA SER A 96 11.54 10.61 27.12
C SER A 96 10.21 11.30 26.72
N GLN A 97 10.35 12.51 26.09
CA GLN A 97 9.01 14.38 24.37
C GLN A 97 7.66 14.12 23.50
N TYR A 98 7.85 13.61 22.27
CA TYR A 98 6.90 13.24 21.19
C TYR A 98 5.99 14.34 20.61
N CYS A 99 5.44 14.10 19.40
CA CYS A 99 5.33 15.15 18.37
C CYS A 99 4.11 15.17 17.44
N THR A 100 3.78 16.39 16.98
CA THR A 100 2.87 16.71 15.87
C THR A 100 3.38 17.90 15.01
N ASP A 101 2.87 18.06 13.78
CA ASP A 101 3.00 19.23 12.89
C ASP A 101 1.74 19.27 11.97
N VAL A 102 1.26 20.44 11.54
CA VAL A 102 0.01 20.63 10.76
C VAL A 102 0.31 21.36 9.45
N ALA A 103 -0.34 20.97 8.34
CA ALA A 103 -0.19 21.68 7.07
C ALA A 103 -1.37 21.49 6.10
N LYS A 104 -1.93 22.61 5.60
CA LYS A 104 -2.54 22.80 4.26
C LYS A 104 -2.56 24.30 3.90
N ALA A 105 -2.82 24.59 2.62
CA ALA A 105 -3.14 25.90 2.01
C ALA A 105 -1.97 26.82 1.56
N LEU A 106 -1.32 26.45 0.46
CA LEU A 106 -0.59 27.39 -0.41
C LEU A 106 -0.80 27.08 -1.90
N ASN A 107 -1.06 28.11 -2.70
CA ASN A 107 -1.18 28.01 -4.15
C ASN A 107 0.20 27.92 -4.82
N ALA A 108 0.75 26.72 -4.93
CA ALA A 108 1.84 26.42 -5.84
C ALA A 108 1.29 26.07 -7.25
N PRO A 109 1.98 26.40 -8.34
CA PRO A 109 1.60 25.95 -9.69
C PRO A 109 1.79 24.43 -9.80
N ILE A 110 0.69 23.70 -10.00
CA ILE A 110 0.68 22.24 -10.09
C ILE A 110 1.01 21.82 -11.53
N PHE A 111 2.17 21.17 -11.73
CA PHE A 111 2.49 20.49 -12.97
C PHE A 111 1.92 19.07 -12.94
N HIS A 112 0.76 18.85 -13.54
CA HIS A 112 0.14 17.53 -13.64
C HIS A 112 0.90 16.61 -14.61
N GLN A 113 1.97 15.96 -14.14
CA GLN A 113 2.62 14.86 -14.86
C GLN A 113 1.76 13.59 -14.75
N ILE A 114 0.65 13.57 -15.49
CA ILE A 114 -0.23 12.41 -15.58
C ILE A 114 0.55 11.25 -16.23
N SER A 115 0.80 10.18 -15.47
CA SER A 115 1.37 8.95 -16.04
C SER A 115 0.45 8.41 -17.12
N ARG A 116 1.03 8.07 -18.28
CA ARG A 116 0.27 7.58 -19.43
C ARG A 116 -0.27 6.19 -19.13
N VAL A 117 -1.58 6.01 -19.25
CA VAL A 117 -2.22 4.69 -19.22
C VAL A 117 -1.55 3.79 -20.25
N ARG A 118 -0.99 2.67 -19.79
CA ARG A 118 -0.26 1.68 -20.60
C ARG A 118 -0.90 0.30 -20.41
N ASN A 119 -0.72 -0.57 -21.39
CA ASN A 119 -1.18 -1.95 -21.28
C ASN A 119 -0.23 -2.71 -20.35
N THR A 120 -0.75 -3.34 -19.28
CA THR A 120 0.03 -4.18 -18.38
C THR A 120 0.31 -5.59 -18.91
N GLY A 121 -0.36 -6.01 -19.98
CA GLY A 121 -0.08 -7.29 -20.64
C GLY A 121 1.33 -7.37 -21.21
N VAL A 122 2.01 -8.49 -20.95
CA VAL A 122 3.34 -8.85 -21.48
C VAL A 122 3.16 -9.97 -22.51
N LYS A 123 4.04 -10.07 -23.50
CA LYS A 123 3.95 -11.12 -24.52
C LYS A 123 4.28 -12.52 -23.94
N PRO A 124 3.60 -13.60 -24.36
CA PRO A 124 3.84 -14.95 -23.84
C PRO A 124 5.28 -15.44 -23.98
N GLU A 125 6.00 -15.05 -25.03
CA GLU A 125 7.40 -15.45 -25.23
C GLU A 125 8.31 -14.82 -24.17
N ILE A 126 8.03 -13.58 -23.76
CA ILE A 126 8.77 -12.90 -22.68
C ILE A 126 8.43 -13.56 -21.33
N LEU A 127 7.15 -13.83 -21.06
CA LEU A 127 6.73 -14.54 -19.83
C LEU A 127 7.38 -15.92 -19.72
N ASN A 128 7.48 -16.66 -20.84
CA ASN A 128 8.21 -17.93 -20.91
C ASN A 128 9.70 -17.78 -20.60
N THR A 129 10.39 -16.83 -21.25
CA THR A 129 11.83 -16.59 -21.05
C THR A 129 12.12 -16.21 -19.59
N VAL A 130 11.36 -15.26 -19.06
CA VAL A 130 11.48 -14.77 -17.68
C VAL A 130 11.14 -15.86 -16.67
N GLY A 131 10.02 -16.57 -16.87
CA GLY A 131 9.60 -17.68 -16.03
C GLY A 131 10.65 -18.79 -15.95
N LYS A 132 11.31 -19.11 -17.06
CA LYS A 132 12.41 -20.09 -17.09
C LYS A 132 13.64 -19.59 -16.34
N ALA A 133 14.01 -18.31 -16.47
CA ALA A 133 15.11 -17.73 -15.70
C ALA A 133 14.83 -17.80 -14.18
N ILE A 134 13.69 -17.26 -13.72
CA ILE A 134 13.37 -17.17 -12.29
C ILE A 134 12.99 -18.51 -11.61
N THR A 135 12.89 -19.61 -12.38
CA THR A 135 12.66 -20.97 -11.86
C THR A 135 13.86 -21.90 -12.05
N THR A 136 14.88 -21.48 -12.79
CA THR A 136 16.14 -22.23 -12.92
C THR A 136 17.06 -21.91 -11.75
N LEU A 137 17.67 -22.94 -11.15
CA LEU A 137 18.67 -22.79 -10.09
C LEU A 137 20.04 -23.28 -10.61
N PRO A 138 21.17 -22.64 -10.24
CA PRO A 138 22.50 -23.10 -10.66
C PRO A 138 22.80 -24.53 -10.18
N ASP A 139 23.52 -25.33 -10.97
CA ASP A 139 23.90 -26.72 -10.61
C ASP A 139 24.74 -26.82 -9.32
N THR A 140 25.48 -25.76 -9.02
CA THR A 140 26.26 -25.59 -7.78
C THR A 140 25.38 -25.34 -6.56
N PHE A 141 24.17 -24.78 -6.74
CA PHE A 141 23.29 -24.38 -5.65
C PHE A 141 22.59 -25.59 -5.02
N LYS A 142 22.54 -25.64 -3.69
CA LYS A 142 21.92 -26.73 -2.92
C LYS A 142 20.68 -26.21 -2.19
N PRO A 143 19.50 -26.19 -2.83
CA PRO A 143 18.25 -25.78 -2.17
C PRO A 143 17.78 -26.81 -1.14
N HIS A 144 17.07 -26.35 -0.11
CA HIS A 144 16.34 -27.23 0.80
C HIS A 144 15.34 -28.13 0.03
N ARG A 145 15.14 -29.37 0.48
CA ARG A 145 14.32 -30.39 -0.22
C ARG A 145 12.89 -29.93 -0.54
N ALA A 146 12.28 -29.10 0.32
CA ALA A 146 10.97 -28.52 0.05
C ALA A 146 11.05 -27.44 -1.06
N VAL A 147 12.01 -26.52 -0.96
CA VAL A 147 12.25 -25.46 -1.97
C VAL A 147 12.53 -26.06 -3.34
N LYS A 148 13.30 -27.16 -3.43
CA LYS A 148 13.54 -27.83 -4.72
C LYS A 148 12.25 -28.34 -5.38
N LYS A 149 11.29 -28.84 -4.60
CA LYS A 149 9.97 -29.26 -5.12
C LYS A 149 9.16 -28.07 -5.60
N ILE A 150 9.17 -26.96 -4.85
CA ILE A 150 8.46 -25.73 -5.21
C ILE A 150 9.00 -25.18 -6.53
N PHE A 151 10.33 -25.11 -6.70
CA PHE A 151 10.93 -24.62 -7.94
C PHE A 151 10.69 -25.53 -9.15
N GLU A 152 10.66 -26.86 -8.97
CA GLU A 152 10.29 -27.78 -10.05
C GLU A 152 8.81 -27.69 -10.44
N LEU A 153 7.89 -27.56 -9.48
CA LEU A 153 6.47 -27.30 -9.74
C LEU A 153 6.27 -25.98 -10.50
N ARG A 154 6.96 -24.92 -10.06
CA ARG A 154 6.99 -23.62 -10.72
C ARG A 154 7.51 -23.68 -12.16
N ARG A 155 8.60 -24.42 -12.39
CA ARG A 155 9.16 -24.65 -13.74
C ARG A 155 8.13 -25.36 -14.63
N GLN A 156 7.42 -26.34 -14.09
CA GLN A 156 6.33 -27.04 -14.79
C GLN A 156 5.17 -26.09 -15.15
N MET A 157 4.71 -25.23 -14.23
CA MET A 157 3.67 -24.22 -14.53
C MET A 157 4.06 -23.27 -15.67
N ILE A 158 5.34 -22.89 -15.78
CA ILE A 158 5.86 -22.07 -16.89
C ILE A 158 5.96 -22.90 -18.19
N GLU A 159 6.34 -24.18 -18.11
CA GLU A 159 6.53 -25.04 -19.28
C GLU A 159 5.22 -25.59 -19.88
N THR A 160 4.13 -25.67 -19.09
CA THR A 160 2.79 -26.05 -19.57
C THR A 160 1.86 -24.86 -19.83
N GLU A 161 2.18 -23.69 -19.28
CA GLU A 161 1.29 -22.52 -19.17
C GLU A 161 0.00 -22.78 -18.35
N GLU A 162 -0.07 -23.90 -17.62
CA GLU A 162 -1.21 -24.32 -16.80
C GLU A 162 -0.92 -24.20 -15.29
N GLY A 163 -1.96 -23.93 -14.50
CA GLY A 163 -1.88 -23.97 -13.03
C GLY A 163 -1.08 -22.83 -12.37
N ILE A 164 -0.80 -21.74 -13.10
CA ILE A 164 -0.11 -20.54 -12.62
C ILE A 164 -0.73 -20.04 -11.30
N ASP A 165 0.06 -20.06 -10.22
CA ASP A 165 -0.36 -19.62 -8.89
C ASP A 165 -0.04 -18.14 -8.61
N TRP A 166 -0.46 -17.65 -7.44
CA TRP A 166 -0.22 -16.28 -6.98
C TRP A 166 1.26 -15.91 -6.91
N ALA A 167 2.12 -16.86 -6.54
CA ALA A 167 3.55 -16.62 -6.37
C ALA A 167 4.28 -16.52 -7.72
N ILE A 168 3.87 -17.30 -8.73
CA ILE A 168 4.38 -17.16 -10.10
C ILE A 168 3.83 -15.91 -10.77
N ALA A 169 2.57 -15.56 -10.57
CA ALA A 169 2.03 -14.29 -11.05
C ALA A 169 2.78 -13.07 -10.47
N GLU A 170 3.10 -13.11 -9.17
CA GLU A 170 3.94 -12.09 -8.51
C GLU A 170 5.37 -12.07 -9.08
N ALA A 171 6.02 -13.24 -9.15
CA ALA A 171 7.38 -13.38 -9.65
C ALA A 171 7.53 -12.89 -11.10
N LEU A 172 6.55 -13.19 -11.97
CA LEU A 172 6.51 -12.70 -13.35
C LEU A 172 6.27 -11.18 -13.42
N ALA A 173 5.46 -10.60 -12.53
CA ALA A 173 5.28 -9.15 -12.47
C ALA A 173 6.57 -8.45 -12.04
N PHE A 174 7.21 -8.95 -10.97
CA PHE A 174 8.44 -8.41 -10.40
C PHE A 174 9.64 -8.59 -11.32
N ALA A 175 9.65 -9.61 -12.18
CA ALA A 175 10.74 -9.85 -13.12
C ALA A 175 10.55 -9.14 -14.49
N THR A 176 9.30 -8.88 -14.91
CA THR A 176 9.04 -8.13 -16.17
C THR A 176 9.19 -6.61 -16.03
N LEU A 177 9.07 -6.05 -14.81
CA LEU A 177 9.24 -4.61 -14.58
C LEU A 177 10.71 -4.12 -14.69
N PRO A 178 11.73 -4.84 -14.17
CA PRO A 178 13.14 -4.56 -14.42
C PRO A 178 13.53 -4.63 -15.90
N MET A 179 12.97 -5.58 -16.66
CA MET A 179 13.16 -5.65 -18.12
C MET A 179 12.59 -4.42 -18.86
N GLU A 180 11.59 -3.75 -18.28
CA GLU A 180 11.03 -2.50 -18.79
C GLU A 180 11.76 -1.25 -18.26
N GLY A 181 12.84 -1.43 -17.48
CA GLY A 181 13.63 -0.35 -16.89
C GLY A 181 13.07 0.25 -15.60
N ASN A 182 12.13 -0.43 -14.93
CA ASN A 182 11.55 0.02 -13.66
C ASN A 182 12.19 -0.77 -12.50
N HIS A 183 12.67 -0.07 -11.48
CA HIS A 183 13.17 -0.71 -10.26
C HIS A 183 12.01 -1.32 -9.45
N VAL A 184 12.25 -2.43 -8.75
CA VAL A 184 11.24 -3.10 -7.92
C VAL A 184 11.80 -3.33 -6.52
N ARG A 185 11.17 -2.74 -5.51
CA ARG A 185 11.51 -2.88 -4.09
C ARG A 185 10.35 -3.49 -3.32
N LEU A 186 10.61 -4.57 -2.60
CA LEU A 186 9.70 -5.17 -1.63
C LEU A 186 10.36 -5.19 -0.25
N SER A 187 9.71 -4.59 0.74
CA SER A 187 10.08 -4.68 2.15
C SER A 187 8.92 -5.15 3.01
N GLY A 188 9.25 -5.60 4.22
CA GLY A 188 8.30 -6.14 5.19
C GLY A 188 8.92 -7.28 5.98
N GLN A 189 8.16 -7.87 6.90
CA GLN A 189 8.66 -8.96 7.74
C GLN A 189 8.57 -10.30 6.96
N ASP A 190 9.63 -11.11 7.02
CA ASP A 190 9.78 -12.39 6.29
C ASP A 190 9.62 -12.34 4.75
N VAL A 191 9.50 -11.16 4.12
CA VAL A 191 9.14 -11.02 2.68
C VAL A 191 10.09 -11.71 1.71
N GLU A 192 11.35 -11.96 2.08
CA GLU A 192 12.29 -12.76 1.26
C GLU A 192 11.78 -14.20 1.01
N ARG A 193 11.07 -14.76 2.00
CA ARG A 193 10.38 -16.06 1.95
C ARG A 193 8.90 -15.90 1.63
N GLY A 194 8.30 -14.80 2.10
CA GLY A 194 6.86 -14.63 2.32
C GLY A 194 6.42 -15.30 3.63
N THR A 195 5.53 -14.66 4.40
CA THR A 195 4.94 -15.19 5.64
C THR A 195 4.50 -16.64 5.46
N PHE A 196 3.65 -16.88 4.46
CA PHE A 196 3.03 -18.16 4.11
C PHE A 196 3.97 -19.13 3.36
N SER A 197 5.27 -18.81 3.29
CA SER A 197 6.28 -19.54 2.53
C SER A 197 5.95 -19.73 1.04
N HIS A 198 5.18 -18.81 0.47
CA HIS A 198 4.71 -18.88 -0.92
C HIS A 198 5.71 -18.35 -1.94
N ARG A 199 6.58 -17.41 -1.54
CA ARG A 199 7.31 -16.50 -2.46
C ARG A 199 8.73 -16.95 -2.77
N HIS A 200 9.57 -17.17 -1.77
CA HIS A 200 10.96 -17.65 -1.94
C HIS A 200 11.77 -16.87 -3.01
N PHE A 201 11.89 -15.55 -2.88
CA PHE A 201 12.77 -14.76 -3.74
C PHE A 201 14.23 -14.81 -3.29
N VAL A 202 14.50 -14.99 -1.99
CA VAL A 202 15.86 -15.31 -1.52
C VAL A 202 15.90 -16.76 -1.09
N LEU A 203 16.88 -17.49 -1.65
CA LEU A 203 17.15 -18.88 -1.35
C LEU A 203 18.48 -18.99 -0.61
N HIS A 204 18.58 -19.94 0.34
CA HIS A 204 19.81 -20.22 1.07
C HIS A 204 20.38 -21.58 0.66
N ASN A 205 21.65 -21.59 0.23
CA ASN A 205 22.40 -22.81 -0.03
C ASN A 205 22.56 -23.60 1.29
N GLN A 206 22.14 -24.86 1.32
CA GLN A 206 22.16 -25.69 2.53
C GLN A 206 23.56 -26.15 2.94
N GLU A 207 24.55 -26.06 2.04
CA GLU A 207 25.95 -26.45 2.31
C GLU A 207 26.84 -25.23 2.63
N THR A 208 26.66 -24.10 1.94
CA THR A 208 27.50 -22.90 2.10
C THR A 208 26.84 -21.75 2.88
N GLY A 209 25.52 -21.76 3.05
CA GLY A 209 24.74 -20.66 3.65
C GLY A 209 24.50 -19.46 2.73
N GLU A 210 25.15 -19.42 1.55
CA GLU A 210 25.08 -18.32 0.59
C GLU A 210 23.64 -18.05 0.12
N LYS A 211 23.31 -16.75 -0.01
CA LYS A 211 22.06 -16.29 -0.61
C LYS A 211 22.12 -16.38 -2.14
N TYR A 212 21.02 -16.76 -2.76
CA TYR A 212 20.79 -16.65 -4.21
C TYR A 212 19.40 -16.07 -4.47
N CYS A 213 19.29 -15.10 -5.39
CA CYS A 213 18.03 -14.53 -5.83
C CYS A 213 17.81 -14.78 -7.33
N PRO A 214 16.77 -15.55 -7.72
CA PRO A 214 16.47 -15.80 -9.13
C PRO A 214 16.08 -14.52 -9.90
N GLN A 215 15.52 -13.52 -9.21
CA GLN A 215 15.08 -12.25 -9.80
C GLN A 215 16.25 -11.35 -10.24
N ASP A 216 17.46 -11.56 -9.71
CA ASP A 216 18.65 -10.81 -10.13
C ASP A 216 19.28 -11.37 -11.43
N ASN A 217 18.80 -12.54 -11.86
CA ASN A 217 19.41 -13.38 -12.90
C ASN A 217 18.54 -13.51 -14.17
N ILE A 218 17.71 -12.51 -14.48
CA ILE A 218 16.76 -12.54 -15.61
C ILE A 218 17.45 -12.17 -16.93
N LEU A 219 18.39 -11.22 -16.89
CA LEU A 219 19.13 -10.73 -18.06
C LEU A 219 20.65 -10.86 -17.88
N LEU A 220 21.36 -11.10 -18.98
CA LEU A 220 22.82 -11.06 -18.99
C LEU A 220 23.30 -9.63 -18.70
N ASN A 221 24.14 -9.47 -17.67
CA ASN A 221 24.55 -8.18 -17.12
C ASN A 221 23.37 -7.32 -16.62
N GLN A 222 22.35 -7.96 -16.03
CA GLN A 222 21.36 -7.27 -15.21
C GLN A 222 22.07 -6.48 -14.10
N ASN A 223 21.64 -5.24 -13.87
CA ASN A 223 22.02 -4.50 -12.68
C ASN A 223 21.27 -5.09 -11.48
N GLU A 224 22.00 -5.66 -10.52
CA GLU A 224 21.44 -6.30 -9.32
C GLU A 224 20.55 -5.33 -8.53
N GLU A 225 20.92 -4.03 -8.47
CA GLU A 225 20.14 -2.95 -7.84
C GLU A 225 18.79 -2.63 -8.55
N MET A 226 18.41 -3.35 -9.62
CA MET A 226 17.07 -3.22 -10.22
C MET A 226 15.98 -4.00 -9.46
N PHE A 227 16.36 -4.96 -8.63
CA PHE A 227 15.46 -5.70 -7.77
C PHE A 227 15.95 -5.65 -6.32
N THR A 228 15.06 -5.43 -5.36
CA THR A 228 15.44 -5.38 -3.94
C THR A 228 14.32 -5.92 -3.07
N VAL A 229 14.37 -7.22 -2.76
CA VAL A 229 13.59 -7.81 -1.67
C VAL A 229 14.40 -7.76 -0.37
N ASN A 230 13.80 -7.32 0.73
CA ASN A 230 14.50 -7.23 2.01
C ASN A 230 13.58 -7.52 3.20
N ASN A 231 14.03 -8.42 4.09
CA ASN A 231 13.38 -8.59 5.38
C ASN A 231 13.61 -7.32 6.23
N GLY A 232 12.55 -6.56 6.46
CA GLY A 232 12.54 -5.38 7.32
C GLY A 232 12.60 -5.73 8.81
N SER A 233 12.76 -4.70 9.64
CA SER A 233 12.65 -4.84 11.09
C SER A 233 11.22 -5.18 11.53
N LEU A 234 11.07 -5.65 12.78
CA LEU A 234 9.79 -5.76 13.48
C LEU A 234 9.30 -4.35 13.88
N SER A 235 8.92 -3.57 12.87
CA SER A 235 8.58 -2.16 12.95
C SER A 235 7.73 -1.78 11.73
N GLU A 236 6.42 -1.67 11.93
CA GLU A 236 5.49 -1.30 10.85
C GLU A 236 5.63 0.19 10.52
N PHE A 237 5.68 1.05 11.54
CA PHE A 237 5.76 2.50 11.35
C PHE A 237 7.10 2.91 10.73
N GLY A 238 8.21 2.48 11.34
CA GLY A 238 9.56 2.81 10.86
C GLY A 238 9.81 2.36 9.43
N VAL A 239 9.43 1.12 9.08
CA VAL A 239 9.62 0.60 7.72
C VAL A 239 8.65 1.27 6.73
N LEU A 240 7.34 1.35 7.01
CA LEU A 240 6.38 1.98 6.09
C LEU A 240 6.70 3.47 5.85
N GLY A 241 7.17 4.17 6.89
CA GLY A 241 7.65 5.56 6.79
C GLY A 241 8.92 5.70 5.93
N PHE A 242 9.81 4.70 5.93
CA PHE A 242 10.98 4.65 5.06
C PHE A 242 10.57 4.41 3.60
N GLU A 243 9.73 3.40 3.33
CA GLU A 243 9.26 3.08 1.98
C GLU A 243 8.41 4.20 1.37
N LEU A 244 7.61 4.89 2.17
CA LEU A 244 6.95 6.13 1.77
C LEU A 244 7.96 7.14 1.22
N GLY A 245 9.05 7.39 1.94
CA GLY A 245 10.13 8.28 1.50
C GLY A 245 10.77 7.81 0.19
N TYR A 246 11.12 6.51 0.11
CA TYR A 246 11.71 5.88 -1.08
C TYR A 246 10.79 6.01 -2.31
N SER A 247 9.48 5.82 -2.12
CA SER A 247 8.45 5.91 -3.18
C SER A 247 8.18 7.32 -3.72
N MET A 248 8.70 8.36 -3.08
CA MET A 248 8.59 9.76 -3.55
C MET A 248 9.78 10.20 -4.42
N GLU A 249 10.90 9.47 -4.42
CA GLU A 249 12.13 9.89 -5.09
C GLU A 249 12.15 9.55 -6.59
N ASN A 250 11.65 8.36 -6.97
CA ASN A 250 11.60 7.92 -8.38
C ASN A 250 10.22 7.34 -8.75
N PRO A 251 9.47 7.96 -9.68
CA PRO A 251 8.17 7.45 -10.13
C PRO A 251 8.25 6.22 -11.05
N ASN A 252 9.45 5.80 -11.46
CA ASN A 252 9.68 4.58 -12.26
C ASN A 252 10.13 3.40 -11.36
N SER A 253 9.64 3.38 -10.12
CA SER A 253 9.93 2.35 -9.12
C SER A 253 8.62 1.76 -8.57
N LEU A 254 8.48 0.44 -8.64
CA LEU A 254 7.44 -0.27 -7.89
C LEU A 254 7.96 -0.50 -6.48
N VAL A 255 7.57 0.38 -5.55
CA VAL A 255 7.93 0.28 -4.13
C VAL A 255 6.76 -0.35 -3.39
N ILE A 256 7.06 -1.36 -2.56
CA ILE A 256 6.06 -2.19 -1.90
C ILE A 256 6.45 -2.40 -0.44
N TRP A 257 5.48 -2.22 0.45
CA TRP A 257 5.54 -2.70 1.83
C TRP A 257 4.50 -3.80 2.05
N GLU A 258 4.90 -4.91 2.67
CA GLU A 258 4.01 -6.01 3.07
C GLU A 258 3.95 -6.16 4.59
N ALA A 259 2.73 -6.17 5.13
CA ALA A 259 2.48 -6.54 6.53
C ALA A 259 2.52 -8.07 6.69
N GLN A 260 3.12 -8.58 7.77
CA GLN A 260 3.22 -10.04 7.99
C GLN A 260 1.83 -10.70 8.01
N PHE A 261 0.91 -10.09 8.74
CA PHE A 261 -0.54 -10.16 8.63
C PHE A 261 -1.08 -8.72 8.61
N SER A 262 -2.20 -8.47 7.93
CA SER A 262 -2.70 -7.11 7.72
C SER A 262 -3.21 -6.40 8.97
N ASP A 263 -3.69 -7.17 9.96
CA ASP A 263 -4.23 -6.67 11.23
C ASP A 263 -3.21 -5.80 12.00
N PHE A 264 -1.90 -5.99 11.78
CA PHE A 264 -0.81 -5.22 12.38
C PHE A 264 -0.54 -3.86 11.71
N ALA A 265 -1.13 -3.58 10.54
CA ALA A 265 -0.89 -2.32 9.82
C ALA A 265 -1.31 -1.07 10.62
N ASN A 266 -2.21 -1.22 11.58
CA ASN A 266 -2.55 -0.18 12.56
C ASN A 266 -1.36 0.33 13.39
N GLY A 267 -0.27 -0.43 13.51
CA GLY A 267 1.00 0.06 14.09
C GLY A 267 1.58 1.26 13.33
N ALA A 268 1.30 1.37 12.03
CA ALA A 268 1.71 2.47 11.17
C ALA A 268 0.57 3.49 10.87
N GLN A 269 -0.52 3.50 11.64
CA GLN A 269 -1.72 4.32 11.43
C GLN A 269 -1.43 5.78 11.03
N VAL A 270 -0.47 6.44 11.68
CA VAL A 270 -0.14 7.85 11.41
C VAL A 270 0.50 8.03 10.02
N ILE A 271 1.19 7.03 9.48
CA ILE A 271 1.68 7.06 8.09
C ILE A 271 0.50 7.01 7.11
N PHE A 272 -0.50 6.16 7.38
CA PHE A 272 -1.71 6.08 6.58
C PHE A 272 -2.54 7.37 6.62
N ASP A 273 -2.89 7.84 7.82
CA ASP A 273 -3.70 9.05 8.02
C ASP A 273 -2.96 10.34 7.60
N GLN A 274 -1.70 10.49 8.03
CA GLN A 274 -1.01 11.78 7.89
C GLN A 274 -0.16 11.92 6.64
N PHE A 275 0.12 10.84 5.90
CA PHE A 275 0.98 10.91 4.71
C PHE A 275 0.41 10.22 3.48
N LEU A 276 0.01 8.94 3.55
CA LEU A 276 -0.45 8.20 2.36
C LEU A 276 -1.81 8.72 1.85
N SER A 277 -2.84 8.70 2.68
CA SER A 277 -4.21 9.11 2.32
C SER A 277 -4.36 10.57 1.89
N SER A 278 -3.40 11.43 2.23
CA SER A 278 -3.64 12.87 2.24
C SER A 278 -2.39 13.73 1.96
N GLY A 279 -1.24 13.12 1.67
CA GLY A 279 0.03 13.80 1.40
C GLY A 279 0.06 14.57 0.08
N GLU A 280 -0.55 14.03 -0.98
CA GLU A 280 -0.75 14.77 -2.24
C GLU A 280 -1.62 16.00 -1.98
N SER A 281 -2.78 15.80 -1.36
CA SER A 281 -3.72 16.88 -1.00
C SER A 281 -3.22 17.81 0.11
N LYS A 282 -2.07 17.56 0.76
CA LYS A 282 -1.41 18.44 1.75
C LYS A 282 -0.21 19.20 1.20
N TRP A 283 0.63 18.51 0.42
CA TRP A 283 1.99 18.94 0.06
C TRP A 283 2.31 18.78 -1.43
N LEU A 284 1.34 18.36 -2.25
CA LEU A 284 1.50 18.01 -3.67
C LEU A 284 2.55 16.89 -3.87
N ARG A 285 2.66 15.99 -2.88
CA ARG A 285 3.54 14.83 -2.89
C ARG A 285 2.77 13.57 -3.27
N GLN A 286 2.87 13.21 -4.55
CA GLN A 286 2.48 11.89 -5.04
C GLN A 286 3.44 10.81 -4.54
N THR A 287 2.94 9.59 -4.42
CA THR A 287 3.68 8.39 -4.02
C THR A 287 3.21 7.21 -4.88
N GLY A 288 4.15 6.34 -5.24
CA GLY A 288 3.88 5.07 -5.92
C GLY A 288 3.82 3.86 -4.97
N LEU A 289 3.73 4.05 -3.66
CA LEU A 289 3.80 2.96 -2.69
C LEU A 289 2.60 2.00 -2.81
N VAL A 290 2.88 0.71 -2.95
CA VAL A 290 1.90 -0.38 -2.79
C VAL A 290 1.98 -0.92 -1.37
N VAL A 291 0.82 -1.21 -0.79
CA VAL A 291 0.67 -1.74 0.57
C VAL A 291 0.01 -3.10 0.45
N LEU A 292 0.76 -4.18 0.65
CA LEU A 292 0.25 -5.54 0.63
C LEU A 292 -0.24 -5.93 2.03
N LEU A 293 -1.52 -6.28 2.10
CA LEU A 293 -2.25 -6.55 3.34
C LEU A 293 -2.89 -7.95 3.24
N PRO A 294 -2.25 -9.01 3.78
CA PRO A 294 -2.83 -10.35 3.79
C PRO A 294 -4.14 -10.42 4.58
N HIS A 295 -5.23 -10.77 3.91
CA HIS A 295 -6.60 -10.65 4.39
C HIS A 295 -7.43 -11.89 4.02
N GLY A 296 -8.28 -12.35 4.94
CA GLY A 296 -9.17 -13.49 4.74
C GLY A 296 -9.63 -14.08 6.07
N TYR A 297 -10.92 -14.36 6.21
CA TYR A 297 -11.53 -14.85 7.45
C TYR A 297 -11.37 -16.36 7.61
N ASP A 298 -10.14 -16.89 7.53
CA ASP A 298 -9.81 -18.33 7.60
C ASP A 298 -9.92 -18.95 9.02
N GLY A 299 -10.64 -18.30 9.94
CA GLY A 299 -10.84 -18.80 11.30
C GLY A 299 -9.60 -18.72 12.22
N GLN A 300 -8.57 -17.98 11.83
CA GLN A 300 -7.30 -17.84 12.57
C GLN A 300 -7.40 -16.88 13.78
N GLY A 301 -8.51 -16.15 13.92
CA GLY A 301 -8.78 -15.25 15.06
C GLY A 301 -8.60 -13.76 14.73
N PRO A 302 -8.94 -12.87 15.68
CA PRO A 302 -9.08 -11.44 15.39
C PRO A 302 -7.80 -10.71 14.96
N GLU A 303 -6.61 -11.20 15.32
CA GLU A 303 -5.34 -10.59 14.93
C GLU A 303 -4.74 -11.18 13.63
N HIS A 304 -5.50 -12.02 12.92
CA HIS A 304 -5.06 -12.74 11.72
C HIS A 304 -6.24 -12.93 10.73
N SER A 305 -6.96 -11.86 10.38
CA SER A 305 -8.13 -11.96 9.49
C SER A 305 -8.46 -10.69 8.69
N SER A 306 -8.30 -9.49 9.27
CA SER A 306 -8.87 -8.26 8.71
C SER A 306 -7.83 -7.17 8.44
N ALA A 307 -7.69 -6.83 7.15
CA ALA A 307 -6.98 -5.63 6.70
C ALA A 307 -7.70 -4.32 7.06
N GLN A 308 -8.86 -4.39 7.72
CA GLN A 308 -9.73 -3.26 8.04
C GLN A 308 -9.97 -2.40 6.77
N MET A 309 -10.33 -3.07 5.67
CA MET A 309 -10.53 -2.45 4.36
C MET A 309 -11.57 -1.31 4.42
N GLU A 310 -12.54 -1.39 5.34
CA GLU A 310 -13.48 -0.33 5.69
C GLU A 310 -12.80 1.01 6.02
N TYR A 311 -11.66 1.01 6.71
CA TYR A 311 -10.91 2.21 7.08
C TYR A 311 -10.27 2.85 5.83
N PHE A 312 -9.57 2.06 5.01
CA PHE A 312 -8.98 2.53 3.75
C PHE A 312 -10.02 3.08 2.78
N LEU A 313 -11.20 2.47 2.74
CA LEU A 313 -12.34 2.94 1.96
C LEU A 313 -13.00 4.20 2.58
N GLN A 314 -13.07 4.31 3.91
CA GLN A 314 -13.62 5.48 4.61
C GLN A 314 -12.76 6.74 4.45
N ILE A 315 -11.43 6.60 4.42
CA ILE A 315 -10.50 7.72 4.20
C ILE A 315 -10.28 8.04 2.71
N SER A 316 -11.01 7.38 1.81
CA SER A 316 -10.96 7.69 0.37
C SER A 316 -11.85 8.88 -0.01
N ASP A 317 -11.41 9.69 -0.97
CA ASP A 317 -12.10 10.92 -1.40
C ASP A 317 -13.04 10.74 -2.60
N ASP A 318 -13.25 9.51 -3.06
CA ASP A 318 -14.27 9.16 -4.05
C ASP A 318 -15.69 9.51 -3.54
N ASN A 319 -16.50 10.16 -4.37
CA ASN A 319 -17.81 10.68 -3.96
C ASN A 319 -18.94 9.65 -4.23
N PRO A 320 -19.69 9.19 -3.21
CA PRO A 320 -20.71 8.15 -3.38
C PRO A 320 -21.98 8.59 -4.11
N PHE A 321 -22.18 9.89 -4.32
CA PHE A 321 -23.40 10.47 -4.91
C PHE A 321 -23.16 11.09 -6.29
N VAL A 322 -21.95 11.00 -6.83
CA VAL A 322 -21.57 11.56 -8.13
C VAL A 322 -20.92 10.47 -8.97
N ILE A 323 -21.53 10.15 -10.11
CA ILE A 323 -20.88 9.34 -11.13
C ILE A 323 -19.93 10.26 -11.91
N PRO A 324 -18.59 10.04 -11.88
CA PRO A 324 -17.63 10.89 -12.58
C PRO A 324 -17.63 10.59 -14.09
N GLU A 325 -16.85 11.37 -14.86
CA GLU A 325 -16.69 11.13 -16.29
C GLU A 325 -16.06 9.75 -16.55
N MET A 326 -16.71 8.96 -17.42
CA MET A 326 -16.39 7.56 -17.70
C MET A 326 -15.90 7.32 -19.13
N ALA A 327 -15.97 8.31 -20.03
CA ALA A 327 -15.41 8.24 -21.37
C ALA A 327 -13.90 7.87 -21.32
N PRO A 328 -13.41 6.87 -22.07
CA PRO A 328 -12.04 6.36 -21.92
C PRO A 328 -10.90 7.38 -22.10
N THR A 329 -11.16 8.49 -22.78
CA THR A 329 -10.21 9.60 -23.01
C THR A 329 -10.27 10.71 -21.96
N LEU A 330 -11.30 10.72 -21.11
CA LEU A 330 -11.58 11.77 -20.11
C LEU A 330 -11.69 11.23 -18.68
N ARG A 331 -11.79 9.91 -18.48
CA ARG A 331 -11.83 9.27 -17.16
C ARG A 331 -10.51 9.50 -16.42
N LYS A 332 -10.59 10.21 -15.30
CA LYS A 332 -9.45 10.50 -14.41
C LYS A 332 -9.56 9.92 -13.01
N GLN A 333 -10.60 9.17 -12.67
CA GLN A 333 -10.88 8.71 -11.30
C GLN A 333 -9.66 8.05 -10.60
N ILE A 334 -8.86 7.24 -11.33
CA ILE A 334 -7.63 6.57 -10.84
C ILE A 334 -6.46 7.57 -10.59
N GLN A 335 -6.57 8.80 -11.08
CA GLN A 335 -5.59 9.89 -10.96
C GLN A 335 -6.05 11.00 -10.01
N GLU A 336 -7.36 11.09 -9.74
CA GLU A 336 -7.99 12.13 -8.93
C GLU A 336 -8.47 11.62 -7.56
N CYS A 337 -8.58 10.30 -7.35
CA CYS A 337 -8.82 9.71 -6.03
C CYS A 337 -7.51 9.35 -5.33
N ASN A 338 -7.44 9.63 -4.02
CA ASN A 338 -6.29 9.39 -3.17
C ASN A 338 -5.93 7.90 -2.95
N TRP A 339 -6.88 6.97 -3.08
CA TRP A 339 -6.68 5.56 -2.78
C TRP A 339 -7.08 4.63 -3.93
N GLN A 340 -6.32 3.53 -4.02
CA GLN A 340 -6.41 2.53 -5.07
C GLN A 340 -6.59 1.14 -4.44
N VAL A 341 -7.74 0.93 -3.79
CA VAL A 341 -8.06 -0.31 -3.07
C VAL A 341 -8.47 -1.40 -4.06
N VAL A 342 -7.88 -2.59 -3.93
CA VAL A 342 -8.18 -3.75 -4.78
C VAL A 342 -8.12 -5.04 -3.96
N ASN A 343 -9.22 -5.79 -3.94
CA ASN A 343 -9.22 -7.21 -3.59
C ASN A 343 -9.10 -8.01 -4.91
N VAL A 344 -8.17 -8.96 -4.97
CA VAL A 344 -7.82 -9.71 -6.18
C VAL A 344 -8.32 -11.15 -6.06
N THR A 345 -8.97 -11.67 -7.10
CA THR A 345 -9.59 -13.01 -7.08
C THR A 345 -8.92 -14.04 -7.97
N THR A 346 -7.95 -13.63 -8.81
CA THR A 346 -7.10 -14.56 -9.58
C THR A 346 -5.64 -14.11 -9.60
N PRO A 347 -4.68 -15.03 -9.76
CA PRO A 347 -3.26 -14.69 -9.96
C PRO A 347 -3.04 -13.72 -11.13
N ALA A 348 -3.80 -13.86 -12.23
CA ALA A 348 -3.76 -12.92 -13.34
C ALA A 348 -4.13 -11.48 -12.92
N ASN A 349 -5.11 -11.31 -12.01
CA ASN A 349 -5.40 -10.00 -11.45
C ASN A 349 -4.22 -9.45 -10.64
N TYR A 350 -3.51 -10.29 -9.86
CA TYR A 350 -2.35 -9.83 -9.07
C TYR A 350 -1.20 -9.37 -9.98
N PHE A 351 -0.83 -10.17 -10.99
CA PHE A 351 0.17 -9.79 -12.00
C PHE A 351 -0.16 -8.45 -12.65
N HIS A 352 -1.42 -8.26 -13.06
CA HIS A 352 -1.86 -7.01 -13.67
C HIS A 352 -1.87 -5.86 -12.66
N VAL A 353 -2.37 -6.02 -11.44
CA VAL A 353 -2.48 -4.96 -10.41
C VAL A 353 -1.10 -4.43 -9.99
N LEU A 354 -0.13 -5.32 -9.74
CA LEU A 354 1.25 -4.92 -9.43
C LEU A 354 1.85 -4.05 -10.55
N ARG A 355 1.68 -4.48 -11.80
CA ARG A 355 2.12 -3.71 -12.98
C ARG A 355 1.26 -2.46 -13.21
N CYS A 356 0.01 -2.44 -12.74
CA CYS A 356 -0.87 -1.28 -12.83
C CYS A 356 -0.44 -0.13 -11.90
N GLN A 357 0.44 -0.31 -10.92
CA GLN A 357 0.97 0.86 -10.19
C GLN A 357 1.83 1.74 -11.12
N ILE A 358 2.63 1.11 -11.98
CA ILE A 358 3.46 1.78 -13.00
C ILE A 358 2.61 2.24 -14.20
N HIS A 359 1.66 1.41 -14.65
CA HIS A 359 0.96 1.56 -15.94
C HIS A 359 -0.52 2.05 -15.85
N ARG A 360 -1.09 2.13 -14.63
CA ARG A 360 -2.40 2.67 -14.18
C ARG A 360 -3.70 2.18 -14.86
N VAL A 361 -4.27 1.02 -14.44
CA VAL A 361 -5.54 0.44 -14.95
C VAL A 361 -6.35 -0.39 -13.90
N LYS A 362 -7.70 -0.20 -13.82
CA LYS A 362 -8.77 -1.06 -13.17
C LYS A 362 -8.68 -1.43 -11.68
N GLN A 363 -9.64 -0.98 -10.84
CA GLN A 363 -9.61 -1.09 -9.36
C GLN A 363 -11.03 -1.23 -8.71
N LEU A 364 -11.13 -1.41 -7.38
CA LEU A 364 -12.41 -1.42 -6.62
C LEU A 364 -12.74 -0.06 -6.00
N CYS A 365 -11.75 0.57 -5.36
CA CYS A 365 -11.69 2.02 -5.21
C CYS A 365 -10.61 2.50 -6.20
N PRO A 366 -10.91 3.43 -7.11
CA PRO A 366 -12.18 4.13 -7.27
C PRO A 366 -13.32 3.25 -7.81
N PHE A 367 -14.56 3.54 -7.43
CA PHE A 367 -15.69 2.66 -7.72
C PHE A 367 -16.00 2.55 -9.22
N PRO A 368 -16.09 1.34 -9.81
CA PRO A 368 -16.23 1.13 -11.26
C PRO A 368 -17.68 1.29 -11.74
N TYR A 369 -18.23 2.50 -11.61
CA TYR A 369 -19.62 2.83 -11.95
C TYR A 369 -20.05 2.33 -13.34
N ASP A 370 -19.17 2.36 -14.35
CA ASP A 370 -19.49 1.94 -15.73
C ASP A 370 -19.65 0.43 -15.90
N LEU A 371 -18.81 -0.36 -15.23
CA LEU A 371 -18.90 -1.83 -15.24
C LEU A 371 -20.14 -2.30 -14.48
N ILE A 372 -20.43 -1.67 -13.33
CA ILE A 372 -21.63 -1.94 -12.55
C ILE A 372 -22.90 -1.52 -13.32
N GLN A 373 -22.91 -0.34 -13.94
CA GLN A 373 -24.02 0.09 -14.82
C GLN A 373 -24.27 -0.87 -15.98
N ARG A 374 -23.21 -1.42 -16.58
CA ARG A 374 -23.32 -2.37 -17.70
C ARG A 374 -24.05 -3.65 -17.30
N GLU A 375 -23.61 -4.30 -16.22
CA GLU A 375 -24.23 -5.58 -15.82
C GLU A 375 -25.59 -5.36 -15.14
N LEU A 376 -25.82 -4.25 -14.42
CA LEU A 376 -27.16 -3.89 -13.91
C LEU A 376 -28.17 -3.54 -15.02
N LYS A 377 -27.73 -3.07 -16.20
CA LYS A 377 -28.59 -2.95 -17.40
C LYS A 377 -28.87 -4.31 -18.03
N ARG A 378 -27.89 -5.22 -18.02
CA ARG A 378 -28.00 -6.58 -18.58
C ARG A 378 -28.98 -7.46 -17.80
N TYR A 379 -29.02 -7.30 -16.48
CA TYR A 379 -29.88 -8.06 -15.56
C TYR A 379 -30.90 -7.16 -14.85
N SER A 380 -31.73 -6.43 -15.62
CA SER A 380 -32.65 -5.39 -15.15
C SER A 380 -33.63 -5.83 -14.05
N ASN A 381 -33.93 -7.12 -13.97
CA ASN A 381 -34.96 -7.67 -13.08
C ASN A 381 -34.37 -8.48 -11.90
N ALA A 382 -33.05 -8.57 -11.77
CA ALA A 382 -32.40 -9.33 -10.69
C ALA A 382 -32.35 -8.53 -9.38
N GLU A 383 -32.56 -9.19 -8.23
CA GLU A 383 -32.27 -8.60 -6.92
C GLU A 383 -30.77 -8.22 -6.81
N VAL A 384 -30.47 -7.15 -6.07
CA VAL A 384 -29.11 -6.62 -5.93
C VAL A 384 -28.63 -6.83 -4.51
N THR A 385 -27.83 -7.87 -4.32
CA THR A 385 -27.31 -8.29 -3.01
C THR A 385 -25.81 -8.06 -2.93
N TRP A 386 -25.36 -7.33 -1.92
CA TRP A 386 -23.97 -7.31 -1.48
C TRP A 386 -23.73 -8.47 -0.52
N CYS A 387 -22.85 -9.40 -0.90
CA CYS A 387 -22.39 -10.49 -0.04
C CYS A 387 -20.93 -10.25 0.35
N GLN A 388 -20.62 -10.35 1.65
CA GLN A 388 -19.24 -10.25 2.16
C GLN A 388 -19.02 -11.21 3.34
N GLU A 389 -17.76 -11.48 3.71
CA GLU A 389 -17.43 -12.32 4.86
C GLU A 389 -17.16 -11.50 6.13
N GLU A 390 -16.77 -10.25 5.98
CA GLU A 390 -16.52 -9.31 7.06
C GLU A 390 -17.82 -8.95 7.82
N PRO A 391 -17.77 -8.63 9.12
CA PRO A 391 -18.90 -8.04 9.86
C PRO A 391 -19.52 -6.84 9.14
N MET A 392 -20.83 -6.62 9.30
CA MET A 392 -21.58 -5.56 8.59
C MET A 392 -21.04 -4.12 8.80
N ASN A 393 -20.31 -3.89 9.91
CA ASN A 393 -19.62 -2.63 10.21
C ASN A 393 -18.16 -2.58 9.72
N MET A 394 -17.74 -3.58 8.94
CA MET A 394 -16.40 -3.79 8.39
C MET A 394 -16.51 -4.17 6.91
N GLY A 395 -15.38 -4.35 6.23
CA GLY A 395 -15.35 -4.67 4.80
C GLY A 395 -15.88 -3.54 3.92
N ALA A 396 -16.29 -3.88 2.70
CA ALA A 396 -16.65 -2.87 1.70
C ALA A 396 -18.12 -2.42 1.73
N TYR A 397 -19.03 -3.08 2.47
CA TYR A 397 -20.48 -2.80 2.41
C TYR A 397 -20.84 -1.31 2.59
N SER A 398 -20.30 -0.66 3.61
CA SER A 398 -20.58 0.76 3.93
C SER A 398 -20.13 1.73 2.85
N TYR A 399 -19.06 1.39 2.11
CA TYR A 399 -18.56 2.14 0.96
C TYR A 399 -19.38 1.87 -0.31
N ILE A 400 -19.69 0.59 -0.57
CA ILE A 400 -20.34 0.13 -1.82
C ILE A 400 -21.83 0.48 -1.85
N ALA A 401 -22.57 0.28 -0.76
CA ALA A 401 -24.03 0.44 -0.74
C ALA A 401 -24.54 1.80 -1.29
N PRO A 402 -24.06 2.98 -0.83
CA PRO A 402 -24.55 4.25 -1.35
C PRO A 402 -24.17 4.50 -2.82
N ARG A 403 -23.02 3.98 -3.27
CA ARG A 403 -22.57 4.06 -4.68
C ARG A 403 -23.43 3.21 -5.59
N LEU A 404 -23.74 2.00 -5.14
CA LEU A 404 -24.62 1.05 -5.82
C LEU A 404 -26.05 1.60 -5.89
N GLY A 405 -26.55 2.22 -4.82
CA GLY A 405 -27.80 2.97 -4.80
C GLY A 405 -27.80 4.16 -5.79
N THR A 406 -26.70 4.91 -5.88
CA THR A 406 -26.53 5.97 -6.90
C THR A 406 -26.60 5.40 -8.33
N VAL A 407 -25.95 4.27 -8.60
CA VAL A 407 -26.10 3.58 -9.90
C VAL A 407 -27.55 3.16 -10.14
N MET A 408 -28.15 2.41 -9.21
CA MET A 408 -29.52 1.90 -9.34
C MET A 408 -30.52 3.03 -9.59
N LYS A 409 -30.37 4.17 -8.90
CA LYS A 409 -31.16 5.38 -9.13
C LYS A 409 -31.02 5.94 -10.54
N THR A 410 -29.79 6.01 -11.09
CA THR A 410 -29.58 6.43 -12.50
C THR A 410 -30.12 5.44 -13.53
N LEU A 411 -30.41 4.19 -13.13
CA LEU A 411 -31.01 3.16 -14.00
C LEU A 411 -32.50 2.92 -13.74
N VAL A 412 -33.13 3.70 -12.83
CA VAL A 412 -34.52 3.51 -12.37
C VAL A 412 -34.75 2.09 -11.82
N ARG A 413 -33.74 1.54 -11.13
CA ARG A 413 -33.73 0.20 -10.51
C ARG A 413 -33.86 0.20 -8.98
N GLY A 414 -34.25 1.34 -8.40
CA GLY A 414 -34.38 1.52 -6.95
C GLY A 414 -33.39 2.53 -6.38
N THR A 415 -33.06 2.33 -5.11
CA THR A 415 -32.35 3.22 -4.19
C THR A 415 -31.29 2.44 -3.39
N VAL A 416 -30.72 2.98 -2.31
CA VAL A 416 -29.75 2.23 -1.48
C VAL A 416 -30.48 1.23 -0.57
N GLU A 417 -31.71 1.54 -0.20
CA GLU A 417 -32.64 0.73 0.58
C GLU A 417 -33.06 -0.58 -0.14
N ASP A 418 -32.90 -0.62 -1.47
CA ASP A 418 -33.12 -1.79 -2.30
C ASP A 418 -31.89 -2.72 -2.40
N VAL A 419 -30.71 -2.27 -1.95
CA VAL A 419 -29.49 -3.10 -1.86
C VAL A 419 -29.60 -4.02 -0.65
N LYS A 420 -29.58 -5.34 -0.87
CA LYS A 420 -29.64 -6.33 0.22
C LYS A 420 -28.25 -6.62 0.76
N TYR A 421 -28.14 -6.78 2.07
CA TYR A 421 -26.91 -7.22 2.74
C TYR A 421 -26.97 -8.72 3.05
N VAL A 422 -25.88 -9.44 2.80
CA VAL A 422 -25.63 -10.78 3.32
C VAL A 422 -24.16 -10.86 3.79
N GLY A 423 -23.93 -11.39 4.98
CA GLY A 423 -22.62 -11.44 5.60
C GLY A 423 -22.71 -11.58 7.11
N ARG A 424 -21.58 -11.43 7.81
CA ARG A 424 -21.55 -11.52 9.28
C ARG A 424 -22.27 -10.32 9.90
N ALA A 425 -22.90 -10.55 11.06
CA ALA A 425 -23.54 -9.49 11.86
C ALA A 425 -22.48 -8.48 12.38
N PRO A 426 -22.87 -7.27 12.81
CA PRO A 426 -21.94 -6.30 13.38
C PRO A 426 -21.15 -6.86 14.57
N SER A 427 -19.85 -6.53 14.64
CA SER A 427 -18.93 -7.02 15.67
C SER A 427 -17.94 -5.94 16.11
N ALA A 428 -17.53 -5.98 17.38
CA ALA A 428 -16.49 -5.11 17.94
C ALA A 428 -15.08 -5.69 17.74
N ALA A 429 -14.95 -7.02 17.67
CA ALA A 429 -13.73 -7.70 17.23
C ALA A 429 -13.83 -7.99 15.72
N THR A 430 -12.70 -7.92 15.01
CA THR A 430 -12.57 -8.26 13.59
C THR A 430 -13.15 -9.64 13.29
N ALA A 431 -12.59 -10.70 13.89
CA ALA A 431 -13.03 -12.08 13.73
C ALA A 431 -13.30 -12.77 15.08
N THR A 432 -13.96 -13.94 15.01
CA THR A 432 -14.20 -14.79 16.19
C THR A 432 -13.04 -15.78 16.38
N SER A 433 -12.59 -15.95 17.62
CA SER A 433 -11.59 -16.96 18.00
C SER A 433 -12.15 -18.39 18.06
N PHE A 434 -13.48 -18.58 17.87
CA PHE A 434 -14.13 -19.89 17.97
C PHE A 434 -14.38 -20.47 16.58
N TYR A 435 -13.55 -21.45 16.16
CA TYR A 435 -13.62 -22.07 14.83
C TYR A 435 -15.02 -22.54 14.42
N GLN A 436 -15.79 -23.15 15.33
CA GLN A 436 -17.18 -23.58 15.05
C GLN A 436 -18.12 -22.40 14.71
N VAL A 437 -17.90 -21.23 15.32
CA VAL A 437 -18.66 -20.00 15.03
C VAL A 437 -18.18 -19.36 13.73
N HIS A 438 -16.88 -19.39 13.45
CA HIS A 438 -16.31 -18.96 12.17
C HIS A 438 -16.92 -19.76 11.00
N VAL A 439 -16.87 -21.11 11.05
CA VAL A 439 -17.40 -22.00 10.01
C VAL A 439 -18.87 -21.71 9.75
N LYS A 440 -19.68 -21.66 10.81
CA LYS A 440 -21.09 -21.31 10.73
C LYS A 440 -21.28 -19.94 10.02
N GLY A 441 -20.52 -18.93 10.44
CA GLY A 441 -20.54 -17.60 9.84
C GLY A 441 -19.88 -17.49 8.45
N GLN A 442 -19.33 -18.56 7.89
CA GLN A 442 -18.86 -18.64 6.50
C GLN A 442 -19.92 -19.33 5.62
N THR A 443 -20.59 -20.37 6.14
CA THR A 443 -21.64 -21.12 5.43
C THR A 443 -22.96 -20.34 5.34
N GLU A 444 -23.47 -19.78 6.45
CA GLU A 444 -24.78 -19.09 6.45
C GLU A 444 -24.87 -17.92 5.45
N PRO A 445 -23.84 -17.06 5.27
CA PRO A 445 -23.88 -16.02 4.22
C PRO A 445 -23.93 -16.60 2.80
N VAL A 446 -23.19 -17.66 2.50
CA VAL A 446 -23.18 -18.26 1.16
C VAL A 446 -24.53 -18.91 0.84
N GLU A 447 -25.13 -19.60 1.81
CA GLU A 447 -26.48 -20.17 1.66
C GLU A 447 -27.54 -19.08 1.49
N LYS A 448 -27.53 -18.02 2.32
CA LYS A 448 -28.48 -16.89 2.23
C LYS A 448 -28.26 -16.04 0.96
N ALA A 449 -27.07 -16.00 0.38
CA ALA A 449 -26.80 -15.28 -0.87
C ALA A 449 -27.18 -16.05 -2.15
N LEU A 450 -27.31 -17.39 -2.06
CA LEU A 450 -27.62 -18.27 -3.19
C LEU A 450 -29.05 -18.84 -3.16
N GLN A 451 -29.86 -18.46 -2.17
CA GLN A 451 -31.26 -18.87 -2.06
C GLN A 451 -32.13 -18.32 -3.21
N LEU A 452 -33.24 -19.01 -3.51
CA LEU A 452 -34.20 -18.59 -4.55
C LEU A 452 -35.28 -17.61 -4.04
N GLU A 453 -35.41 -17.45 -2.72
CA GLU A 453 -36.39 -16.56 -2.11
C GLU A 453 -35.82 -15.14 -1.91
N THR A 454 -36.64 -14.12 -2.14
CA THR A 454 -36.27 -12.70 -1.97
C THR A 454 -35.66 -12.44 -0.61
N ILE A 455 -34.50 -11.77 -0.56
CA ILE A 455 -33.77 -11.53 0.68
C ILE A 455 -34.43 -10.38 1.43
N ASN A 456 -35.35 -10.75 2.32
CA ASN A 456 -35.88 -9.86 3.35
C ASN A 456 -34.71 -9.31 4.18
N ASN A 457 -34.49 -8.01 4.05
CA ASN A 457 -33.49 -7.20 4.74
C ASN A 457 -33.87 -5.71 4.51
N PRO A 458 -33.58 -4.77 5.45
CA PRO A 458 -32.36 -4.74 6.27
C PRO A 458 -32.47 -5.20 7.75
N PHE A 459 -33.28 -6.22 8.04
CA PHE A 459 -33.15 -7.08 9.23
C PHE A 459 -33.37 -8.56 8.84
#